data_AF-A0A4D6L697-F1
#
_entry.id   AF-A0A4D6L697-F1
#
_cell.length_a   1.000
_cell.length_b   1.000
_cell.length_c   1.000
_cell.angle_alpha   90.00
_cell.angle_beta   90.00
_cell.angle_gamma   90.00
#
_symmetry.space_group_name_H-M   'P 1'
#
loop_
_entity.id
_entity.type
_entity.pdbx_description
1 polymer ?
#
loop_
_entity_poly.entity_id
_entity_poly.type
_entity_poly.pdbx_seq_one_letter_code
_entity_poly.pdbx_strand_id
1 'polypeptide(L)'
;MAYVTPASSFCSYLKFPSKPNNGRSSFYSFPRILFCQKHQDDVPTDQIHRRALILRSSEIATIGAIFNFSGKKPDYLGVQKNPPALALCPATKNCVSTSENISDRTHYAPPWNYNPEGRKNPVSREEAMEELIDVIESTTPDKFTPRIVERKEDYIRVEYQSSILRFVDDVEFWFRPGKGYTVEYRSASRVGNFDFDLNRKRIKALRQELEKKGWASQDTI
;
A
#
# COMPACT_ATOMS: atom_id res chain seq x y z
N MET A 1 -67.76 -8.16 31.54
CA MET A 1 -66.78 -8.76 32.48
C MET A 1 -66.00 -9.80 31.71
N ALA A 2 -64.72 -9.55 31.44
CA ALA A 2 -63.79 -10.54 30.90
C ALA A 2 -62.50 -10.43 31.73
N TYR A 3 -62.11 -11.55 32.33
CA TYR A 3 -60.99 -11.65 33.27
C TYR A 3 -59.67 -11.68 32.50
N VAL A 4 -58.70 -10.87 32.92
CA VAL A 4 -57.31 -10.95 32.47
C VAL A 4 -56.60 -11.93 33.40
N THR A 5 -56.09 -13.03 32.86
CA THR A 5 -55.17 -13.94 33.55
C THR A 5 -53.73 -13.41 33.45
N PRO A 6 -52.90 -13.51 34.51
CA PRO A 6 -51.52 -13.08 34.44
C PRO A 6 -50.64 -14.17 33.81
N ALA A 7 -49.67 -13.77 32.98
CA ALA A 7 -48.66 -14.65 32.42
C ALA A 7 -47.75 -15.20 33.52
N SER A 8 -47.53 -16.52 33.53
CA SER A 8 -46.61 -17.20 34.44
C SER A 8 -45.16 -17.03 33.95
N SER A 9 -44.28 -16.60 34.85
CA SER A 9 -42.83 -16.51 34.58
C SER A 9 -42.16 -17.75 35.14
N PHE A 10 -41.64 -18.64 34.27
CA PHE A 10 -40.81 -19.77 34.71
C PHE A 10 -39.34 -19.36 34.71
N CYS A 11 -38.69 -19.46 35.87
CA CYS A 11 -37.27 -19.19 36.04
C CYS A 11 -36.55 -20.53 36.27
N SER A 12 -35.78 -21.01 35.30
CA SER A 12 -34.96 -22.23 35.44
C SER A 12 -33.55 -21.87 35.91
N TYR A 13 -33.09 -22.56 36.96
CA TYR A 13 -31.73 -22.44 37.49
C TYR A 13 -30.80 -23.43 36.78
N LEU A 14 -29.83 -22.92 36.01
CA LEU A 14 -28.73 -23.75 35.52
C LEU A 14 -27.62 -23.80 36.59
N LYS A 15 -27.39 -25.00 37.15
CA LYS A 15 -26.19 -25.33 37.93
C LYS A 15 -25.06 -25.66 36.95
N PHE A 16 -23.97 -24.89 37.00
CA PHE A 16 -22.73 -25.27 36.31
C PHE A 16 -21.95 -26.29 37.17
N PRO A 17 -21.46 -27.40 36.59
CA PRO A 17 -20.60 -28.33 37.30
C PRO A 17 -19.16 -27.77 37.36
N SER A 18 -18.65 -27.56 38.56
CA SER A 18 -17.23 -27.24 38.81
C SER A 18 -16.39 -28.51 38.89
N LYS A 19 -15.37 -28.65 38.04
CA LYS A 19 -14.29 -29.62 38.23
C LYS A 19 -13.37 -29.16 39.39
N PRO A 20 -12.84 -30.06 40.23
CA PRO A 20 -11.87 -29.67 41.24
C PRO A 20 -10.50 -29.51 40.57
N ASN A 21 -9.86 -28.36 40.76
CA ASN A 21 -8.44 -28.22 40.49
C ASN A 21 -7.73 -27.80 41.77
N ASN A 22 -6.69 -28.54 42.10
CA ASN A 22 -5.97 -28.51 43.35
C ASN A 22 -4.95 -27.37 43.31
N GLY A 23 -5.02 -26.42 44.26
CA GLY A 23 -3.91 -25.50 44.55
C GLY A 23 -4.24 -24.01 44.56
N ARG A 24 -4.27 -23.46 45.79
CA ARG A 24 -4.06 -22.05 46.20
C ARG A 24 -5.12 -20.98 45.82
N SER A 25 -5.99 -20.77 46.79
CA SER A 25 -6.70 -19.55 47.22
C SER A 25 -6.47 -18.23 46.48
N SER A 26 -7.53 -17.72 45.85
CA SER A 26 -7.94 -16.31 45.92
C SER A 26 -9.43 -16.20 45.57
N PHE A 27 -10.25 -15.74 46.51
CA PHE A 27 -11.70 -15.58 46.34
C PHE A 27 -11.99 -14.26 45.61
N TYR A 28 -12.39 -14.32 44.35
CA TYR A 28 -13.09 -13.23 43.68
C TYR A 28 -14.54 -13.64 43.46
N SER A 29 -15.46 -12.90 44.08
CA SER A 29 -16.91 -13.07 43.91
C SER A 29 -17.32 -12.48 42.56
N PHE A 30 -17.76 -13.32 41.62
CA PHE A 30 -18.31 -12.86 40.34
C PHE A 30 -19.81 -12.56 40.49
N PRO A 31 -20.31 -11.44 39.95
CA PRO A 31 -21.74 -11.10 40.00
C PRO A 31 -22.56 -12.03 39.10
N ARG A 32 -23.70 -12.52 39.61
CA ARG A 32 -24.69 -13.28 38.84
C ARG A 32 -25.35 -12.37 37.81
N ILE A 33 -25.13 -12.63 36.53
CA ILE A 33 -25.85 -11.98 35.44
C ILE A 33 -27.15 -12.75 35.20
N LEU A 34 -28.30 -12.12 35.44
CA LEU A 34 -29.60 -12.60 34.97
C LEU A 34 -29.71 -12.29 33.47
N PHE A 35 -29.72 -13.33 32.63
CA PHE A 35 -30.13 -13.19 31.23
C PHE A 35 -31.62 -13.52 31.15
N CYS A 36 -32.44 -12.51 30.89
CA CYS A 36 -33.85 -12.69 30.56
C CYS A 36 -33.98 -12.67 29.03
N GLN A 37 -34.17 -13.84 28.41
CA GLN A 37 -34.53 -13.92 27.00
C GLN A 37 -36.02 -13.65 26.86
N LYS A 38 -36.40 -12.58 26.16
CA LYS A 38 -37.76 -12.42 25.65
C LYS A 38 -37.94 -13.39 24.49
N HIS A 39 -38.88 -14.33 24.65
CA HIS A 39 -39.35 -15.15 23.55
C HIS A 39 -40.05 -14.24 22.54
N GLN A 40 -39.69 -14.41 21.27
CA GLN A 40 -40.23 -13.70 20.13
C GLN A 40 -41.39 -14.54 19.61
N ASP A 41 -42.61 -14.00 19.67
CA ASP A 41 -43.80 -14.67 19.14
C ASP A 41 -43.70 -14.71 17.61
N ASP A 42 -43.77 -15.92 17.05
CA ASP A 42 -43.88 -16.16 15.61
C ASP A 42 -45.23 -15.64 15.10
N VAL A 43 -45.19 -14.73 14.12
CA VAL A 43 -46.38 -14.24 13.41
C VAL A 43 -46.33 -14.69 11.94
N PRO A 44 -47.46 -15.13 11.35
CA PRO A 44 -47.47 -15.93 10.13
C PRO A 44 -47.03 -15.16 8.89
N THR A 45 -46.42 -15.92 7.97
CA THR A 45 -46.05 -15.53 6.62
C THR A 45 -47.28 -15.03 5.84
N ASP A 46 -47.39 -13.72 5.64
CA ASP A 46 -48.18 -13.17 4.54
C ASP A 46 -47.41 -12.06 3.82
N GLN A 47 -47.50 -12.12 2.50
CA GLN A 47 -46.69 -11.41 1.51
C GLN A 47 -47.03 -9.92 1.49
N ILE A 48 -46.22 -9.03 2.07
CA ILE A 48 -46.27 -7.61 1.68
C ILE A 48 -44.86 -7.00 1.53
N HIS A 49 -44.55 -6.77 0.25
CA HIS A 49 -43.58 -5.84 -0.36
C HIS A 49 -42.06 -6.02 -0.13
N ARG A 50 -41.39 -6.44 -1.21
CA ARG A 50 -39.94 -6.30 -1.51
C ARG A 50 -39.41 -4.84 -1.50
N ARG A 51 -40.06 -3.92 -0.80
CA ARG A 51 -39.69 -2.49 -0.71
C ARG A 51 -39.34 -2.04 0.71
N ALA A 52 -39.45 -2.92 1.72
CA ALA A 52 -39.09 -2.61 3.11
C ALA A 52 -37.70 -3.14 3.55
N LEU A 53 -36.87 -3.60 2.60
CA LEU A 53 -35.44 -3.94 2.84
C LEU A 53 -34.50 -2.87 2.26
N ILE A 54 -35.03 -1.67 2.04
CA ILE A 54 -34.30 -0.47 1.68
C ILE A 54 -34.74 0.53 2.74
N LEU A 55 -33.81 1.18 3.44
CA LEU A 55 -34.04 2.13 4.56
C LEU A 55 -33.95 1.56 6.00
N ARG A 56 -33.15 0.52 6.24
CA ARG A 56 -32.44 0.34 7.53
C ARG A 56 -30.93 0.06 7.36
N SER A 57 -30.39 0.33 6.18
CA SER A 57 -28.97 0.16 5.82
C SER A 57 -28.26 1.47 5.47
N SER A 58 -28.96 2.61 5.57
CA SER A 58 -28.45 3.93 5.22
C SER A 58 -27.34 4.46 6.13
N GLU A 59 -27.06 3.80 7.27
CA GLU A 59 -25.95 4.17 8.15
C GLU A 59 -24.65 3.38 7.91
N ILE A 60 -24.69 2.28 7.14
CA ILE A 60 -23.48 1.51 6.79
C ILE A 60 -22.97 1.88 5.38
N ALA A 61 -23.84 2.43 4.51
CA ALA A 61 -23.48 2.82 3.15
C ALA A 61 -22.58 4.07 3.04
N THR A 62 -22.33 4.79 4.14
CA THR A 62 -21.49 5.99 4.17
C THR A 62 -20.03 5.74 4.56
N ILE A 63 -19.65 4.51 4.95
CA ILE A 63 -18.25 4.16 5.25
C ILE A 63 -17.42 3.92 3.96
N GLY A 64 -18.06 3.97 2.78
CA GLY A 64 -17.38 4.11 1.49
C GLY A 64 -16.81 5.51 1.22
N ALA A 65 -16.50 6.27 2.26
CA ALA A 65 -15.75 7.51 2.16
C ALA A 65 -14.33 7.20 1.64
N ILE A 66 -14.17 7.37 0.33
CA ILE A 66 -12.95 7.52 -0.46
C ILE A 66 -11.69 7.63 0.42
N PHE A 67 -11.07 6.51 0.74
CA PHE A 67 -9.74 6.49 1.35
C PHE A 67 -8.74 7.06 0.33
N ASN A 68 -8.36 8.33 0.50
CA ASN A 68 -7.38 9.01 -0.35
C ASN A 68 -6.08 9.22 0.41
N PHE A 69 -5.21 8.21 0.41
CA PHE A 69 -3.92 8.25 1.10
C PHE A 69 -2.79 8.77 0.21
N SER A 70 -3.03 9.85 -0.53
CA SER A 70 -2.05 10.38 -1.47
C SER A 70 -0.80 10.98 -0.80
N GLY A 71 -0.91 11.49 0.44
CA GLY A 71 0.18 12.20 1.09
C GLY A 71 0.55 13.55 0.46
N LYS A 72 1.29 14.39 1.21
CA LYS A 72 1.86 15.63 0.67
C LYS A 72 3.12 15.29 -0.13
N LYS A 73 3.32 15.93 -1.30
CA LYS A 73 4.57 15.85 -2.04
C LYS A 73 5.73 16.36 -1.15
N PRO A 74 6.82 15.60 -0.99
CA PRO A 74 7.99 16.10 -0.30
C PRO A 74 8.63 17.30 -1.01
N ASP A 75 9.19 18.22 -0.23
CA ASP A 75 9.80 19.46 -0.73
C ASP A 75 11.28 19.28 -1.11
N TYR A 76 11.87 18.14 -0.72
CA TYR A 76 13.28 17.79 -0.98
C TYR A 76 13.51 16.95 -2.26
N LEU A 77 12.46 16.72 -3.07
CA LEU A 77 12.60 15.96 -4.33
C LEU A 77 13.46 16.73 -5.35
N GLY A 78 14.09 15.98 -6.24
CA GLY A 78 15.00 16.46 -7.28
C GLY A 78 16.47 16.18 -6.96
N VAL A 79 17.33 16.62 -7.89
CA VAL A 79 18.78 16.50 -7.77
C VAL A 79 19.29 17.48 -6.71
N GLN A 80 19.89 16.93 -5.65
CA GLN A 80 20.56 17.68 -4.58
C GLN A 80 21.86 18.28 -5.12
N LYS A 81 22.31 19.42 -4.59
CA LYS A 81 23.44 20.16 -5.19
C LYS A 81 24.82 19.75 -4.67
N ASN A 82 24.93 19.18 -3.46
CA ASN A 82 26.22 19.00 -2.78
C ASN A 82 26.28 17.69 -1.94
N PRO A 83 26.90 16.61 -2.44
CA PRO A 83 27.25 16.38 -3.86
C PRO A 83 26.00 16.20 -4.73
N PRO A 84 26.12 16.31 -6.07
CA PRO A 84 25.03 15.97 -6.99
C PRO A 84 24.57 14.52 -6.85
N ALA A 85 23.34 14.33 -6.33
CA ALA A 85 22.71 13.02 -6.11
C ALA A 85 21.19 13.18 -5.97
N LEU A 86 20.44 12.09 -6.08
CA LEU A 86 19.03 12.10 -5.66
C LEU A 86 18.92 12.14 -4.13
N ALA A 87 17.74 12.50 -3.64
CA ALA A 87 17.48 12.51 -2.19
C ALA A 87 17.70 11.12 -1.58
N LEU A 88 18.10 11.07 -0.31
CA LEU A 88 18.17 9.81 0.43
C LEU A 88 16.76 9.32 0.78
N CYS A 89 16.66 8.02 1.03
CA CYS A 89 15.51 7.38 1.60
C CYS A 89 15.33 7.79 3.07
N PRO A 90 14.07 7.98 3.51
CA PRO A 90 13.78 7.98 4.94
C PRO A 90 14.14 6.62 5.55
N ALA A 91 14.26 6.55 6.88
CA ALA A 91 14.55 5.30 7.60
C ALA A 91 13.43 4.23 7.50
N THR A 92 12.32 4.54 6.84
CA THR A 92 11.17 3.65 6.64
C THR A 92 11.38 2.72 5.45
N LYS A 93 10.87 1.50 5.55
CA LYS A 93 11.08 0.41 4.58
C LYS A 93 10.17 0.51 3.34
N ASN A 94 9.89 1.72 2.88
CA ASN A 94 9.01 2.03 1.75
C ASN A 94 9.70 2.91 0.72
N CYS A 95 11.03 2.83 0.67
CA CYS A 95 11.87 3.57 -0.25
C CYS A 95 13.04 2.73 -0.72
N VAL A 96 13.39 2.90 -1.99
CA VAL A 96 14.67 2.45 -2.56
C VAL A 96 15.33 3.58 -3.34
N SER A 97 16.65 3.68 -3.28
CA SER A 97 17.42 4.71 -3.98
C SER A 97 18.82 4.22 -4.33
N THR A 98 19.33 4.70 -5.46
CA THR A 98 20.71 4.45 -5.91
C THR A 98 21.74 5.28 -5.15
N SER A 99 21.31 6.36 -4.51
CA SER A 99 22.18 7.27 -3.76
C SER A 99 22.48 6.78 -2.32
N GLU A 100 21.90 5.65 -1.92
CA GLU A 100 22.13 5.03 -0.61
C GLU A 100 23.49 4.33 -0.51
N ASN A 101 23.90 4.02 0.71
CA ASN A 101 25.08 3.20 0.94
C ASN A 101 24.85 1.76 0.44
N ILE A 102 25.79 1.19 -0.30
CA ILE A 102 25.73 -0.19 -0.83
C ILE A 102 25.50 -1.26 0.27
N SER A 103 25.94 -0.96 1.50
CA SER A 103 25.76 -1.82 2.68
C SER A 103 24.32 -1.81 3.22
N ASP A 104 23.54 -0.78 2.90
CA ASP A 104 22.12 -0.70 3.24
C ASP A 104 21.28 -1.50 2.25
N ARG A 105 21.21 -2.81 2.49
CA ARG A 105 20.43 -3.73 1.65
C ARG A 105 18.92 -3.43 1.64
N THR A 106 18.42 -2.62 2.58
CA THR A 106 16.99 -2.29 2.68
C THR A 106 16.63 -1.20 1.67
N HIS A 107 17.43 -0.15 1.58
CA HIS A 107 17.13 1.01 0.73
C HIS A 107 17.96 1.04 -0.54
N TYR A 108 19.16 0.45 -0.56
CA TYR A 108 20.01 0.47 -1.73
C TYR A 108 19.43 -0.35 -2.89
N ALA A 109 19.59 0.21 -4.09
CA ALA A 109 19.42 -0.47 -5.35
C ALA A 109 20.52 -0.02 -6.33
N PRO A 110 21.05 -0.92 -7.17
CA PRO A 110 22.12 -0.57 -8.11
C PRO A 110 21.60 0.35 -9.22
N PRO A 111 22.40 1.34 -9.66
CA PRO A 111 22.03 2.22 -10.77
C PRO A 111 21.99 1.44 -12.09
N TRP A 112 21.32 2.01 -13.09
CA TRP A 112 21.24 1.42 -14.42
C TRP A 112 22.24 2.03 -15.38
N ASN A 113 22.69 1.23 -16.33
CA ASN A 113 23.50 1.64 -17.45
C ASN A 113 22.69 1.46 -18.74
N TYR A 114 22.41 2.54 -19.46
CA TYR A 114 21.67 2.47 -20.72
C TYR A 114 22.56 2.10 -21.92
N ASN A 115 23.88 2.24 -21.84
CA ASN A 115 24.82 1.73 -22.84
C ASN A 115 25.91 0.88 -22.17
N PRO A 116 25.56 -0.33 -21.67
CA PRO A 116 26.54 -1.25 -21.13
C PRO A 116 27.51 -1.72 -22.22
N GLU A 117 28.68 -2.20 -21.79
CA GLU A 117 29.64 -2.81 -22.71
C GLU A 117 28.99 -3.98 -23.46
N GLY A 118 29.17 -4.02 -24.78
CA GLY A 118 28.56 -5.03 -25.64
C GLY A 118 27.13 -4.73 -26.10
N ARG A 119 26.52 -3.59 -25.74
CA ARG A 119 25.28 -3.13 -26.38
C ARG A 119 25.53 -2.90 -27.88
N LYS A 120 24.77 -3.60 -28.73
CA LYS A 120 24.95 -3.57 -30.20
C LYS A 120 24.71 -2.18 -30.80
N ASN A 121 23.68 -1.49 -30.33
CA ASN A 121 23.28 -0.17 -30.80
C ASN A 121 23.29 0.80 -29.61
N PRO A 122 24.39 1.52 -29.35
CA PRO A 122 24.43 2.57 -28.34
C PRO A 122 23.44 3.68 -28.70
N VAL A 123 22.77 4.23 -27.68
CA VAL A 123 21.80 5.32 -27.85
C VAL A 123 22.28 6.59 -27.15
N SER A 124 21.82 7.73 -27.62
CA SER A 124 21.97 9.02 -26.93
C SER A 124 21.19 9.04 -25.61
N ARG A 125 21.49 10.00 -24.74
CA ARG A 125 20.75 10.17 -23.47
C ARG A 125 19.28 10.48 -23.74
N GLU A 126 19.00 11.26 -24.78
CA GLU A 126 17.67 11.67 -25.18
C GLU A 126 16.86 10.46 -25.67
N GLU A 127 17.45 9.57 -26.47
CA GLU A 127 16.82 8.31 -26.88
C GLU A 127 16.61 7.37 -25.68
N ALA A 128 17.59 7.25 -24.77
CA ALA A 128 17.43 6.48 -23.54
C ALA A 128 16.28 7.03 -22.66
N MET A 129 16.11 8.35 -22.64
CA MET A 129 15.01 8.98 -21.92
C MET A 129 13.64 8.59 -22.51
N GLU A 130 13.52 8.57 -23.84
CA GLU A 130 12.30 8.08 -24.51
C GLU A 130 12.09 6.59 -24.29
N GLU A 131 13.15 5.77 -24.35
CA GLU A 131 13.08 4.33 -24.02
C GLU A 131 12.53 4.09 -22.60
N LEU A 132 12.93 4.93 -21.64
CA LEU A 132 12.44 4.88 -20.27
C LEU A 132 10.98 5.32 -20.16
N ILE A 133 10.59 6.39 -20.85
CA ILE A 133 9.20 6.88 -20.88
C ILE A 133 8.28 5.80 -21.46
N ASP A 134 8.65 5.19 -22.59
CA ASP A 134 7.91 4.07 -23.19
C ASP A 134 7.66 2.95 -22.18
N VAL A 135 8.71 2.56 -21.43
CA VAL A 135 8.61 1.50 -20.43
C VAL A 135 7.71 1.92 -19.27
N ILE A 136 7.84 3.16 -18.79
CA ILE A 136 6.99 3.70 -17.71
C ILE A 136 5.53 3.66 -18.13
N GLU A 137 5.19 4.09 -19.35
CA GLU A 137 3.81 4.19 -19.81
C GLU A 137 3.20 2.82 -20.17
N SER A 138 4.01 1.91 -20.70
CA SER A 138 3.57 0.55 -21.06
C SER A 138 3.53 -0.43 -19.89
N THR A 139 4.21 -0.13 -18.77
CA THR A 139 4.30 -1.02 -17.61
C THR A 139 3.43 -0.52 -16.46
N THR A 140 2.48 -1.35 -16.03
CA THR A 140 1.63 -1.07 -14.85
C THR A 140 1.94 -2.03 -13.70
N PRO A 141 3.04 -1.81 -12.93
CA PRO A 141 3.42 -2.69 -11.85
C PRO A 141 2.42 -2.63 -10.70
N ASP A 142 2.00 -3.78 -10.19
CA ASP A 142 1.15 -3.94 -8.99
C ASP A 142 -0.14 -3.09 -9.00
N LYS A 143 -0.71 -2.84 -10.18
CA LYS A 143 -1.92 -1.99 -10.38
C LYS A 143 -1.73 -0.53 -9.95
N PHE A 144 -0.51 -0.01 -10.07
CA PHE A 144 -0.26 1.41 -10.00
C PHE A 144 -0.33 2.03 -11.38
N THR A 145 -0.97 3.19 -11.48
CA THR A 145 -1.02 3.99 -12.69
C THR A 145 0.11 5.02 -12.65
N PRO A 146 1.03 5.03 -13.61
CA PRO A 146 2.08 6.04 -13.72
C PRO A 146 1.51 7.37 -14.21
N ARG A 147 2.04 8.47 -13.70
CA ARG A 147 1.82 9.83 -14.23
C ARG A 147 3.13 10.58 -14.23
N ILE A 148 3.66 10.89 -15.41
CA ILE A 148 4.84 11.76 -15.55
C ILE A 148 4.40 13.18 -15.18
N VAL A 149 5.02 13.74 -14.15
CA VAL A 149 4.64 15.05 -13.59
C VAL A 149 5.72 16.10 -13.77
N GLU A 150 6.93 15.67 -14.13
CA GLU A 150 8.05 16.58 -14.40
C GLU A 150 9.00 15.92 -15.38
N ARG A 151 9.37 16.66 -16.42
CA ARG A 151 10.33 16.26 -17.43
C ARG A 151 11.29 17.42 -17.67
N LYS A 152 12.58 17.15 -17.50
CA LYS A 152 13.70 18.04 -17.80
C LYS A 152 14.64 17.32 -18.76
N GLU A 153 15.72 17.99 -19.15
CA GLU A 153 16.72 17.44 -20.07
C GLU A 153 17.44 16.20 -19.50
N ASP A 154 17.65 16.14 -18.19
CA ASP A 154 18.40 15.08 -17.51
C ASP A 154 17.61 14.39 -16.38
N TYR A 155 16.33 14.76 -16.20
CA TYR A 155 15.55 14.33 -15.03
C TYR A 155 14.08 14.09 -15.38
N ILE A 156 13.53 12.99 -14.86
CA ILE A 156 12.11 12.66 -14.94
C ILE A 156 11.59 12.38 -13.53
N ARG A 157 10.41 12.90 -13.21
CA ARG A 157 9.64 12.50 -12.03
C ARG A 157 8.28 11.93 -12.44
N VAL A 158 7.96 10.80 -11.85
CA VAL A 158 6.73 10.04 -12.06
C VAL A 158 6.03 9.85 -10.73
N GLU A 159 4.73 10.08 -10.71
CA GLU A 159 3.87 9.71 -9.60
C GLU A 159 3.16 8.41 -9.94
N TYR A 160 3.41 7.35 -9.17
CA TYR A 160 2.68 6.10 -9.29
C TYR A 160 1.53 6.11 -8.28
N GLN A 161 0.29 6.04 -8.77
CA GLN A 161 -0.90 6.02 -7.92
C GLN A 161 -1.56 4.64 -7.91
N SER A 162 -1.80 4.08 -6.72
CA SER A 162 -2.57 2.83 -6.57
C SER A 162 -4.06 3.04 -6.86
N SER A 163 -4.70 2.07 -7.51
CA SER A 163 -6.10 2.21 -7.95
C SER A 163 -7.14 2.20 -6.82
N ILE A 164 -6.88 1.54 -5.69
CA ILE A 164 -7.88 1.31 -4.64
C ILE A 164 -7.78 2.36 -3.52
N LEU A 165 -6.59 2.52 -2.93
CA LEU A 165 -6.36 3.37 -1.75
C LEU A 165 -5.70 4.72 -2.09
N ARG A 166 -5.41 4.94 -3.38
CA ARG A 166 -4.81 6.16 -3.93
C ARG A 166 -3.49 6.58 -3.27
N PHE A 167 -2.76 5.63 -2.67
CA PHE A 167 -1.36 5.82 -2.30
C PHE A 167 -0.58 6.32 -3.49
N VAL A 168 0.26 7.32 -3.26
CA VAL A 168 1.14 7.89 -4.27
C VAL A 168 2.58 7.66 -3.86
N ASP A 169 3.32 7.10 -4.80
CA ASP A 169 4.76 6.93 -4.71
C ASP A 169 5.42 7.87 -5.71
N ASP A 170 6.42 8.61 -5.25
CA ASP A 170 7.26 9.44 -6.11
C ASP A 170 8.44 8.61 -6.62
N VAL A 171 8.59 8.54 -7.93
CA VAL A 171 9.72 7.89 -8.60
C VAL A 171 10.48 8.94 -9.40
N GLU A 172 11.78 9.00 -9.17
CA GLU A 172 12.69 9.97 -9.78
C GLU A 172 13.75 9.21 -10.56
N PHE A 173 14.03 9.67 -11.76
CA PHE A 173 15.10 9.17 -12.61
C PHE A 173 15.99 10.35 -13.00
N TRP A 174 17.29 10.19 -12.77
CA TRP A 174 18.28 11.20 -13.08
C TRP A 174 19.39 10.62 -13.95
N PHE A 175 19.50 11.17 -15.15
CA PHE A 175 20.54 10.85 -16.12
C PHE A 175 21.75 11.70 -15.81
N ARG A 176 22.79 11.10 -15.21
CA ARG A 176 23.95 11.86 -14.76
C ARG A 176 24.65 12.57 -15.92
N PRO A 177 24.87 13.89 -15.84
CA PRO A 177 25.62 14.60 -16.86
C PRO A 177 27.09 14.18 -16.82
N GLY A 178 27.74 14.13 -17.99
CA GLY A 178 29.18 13.88 -18.13
C GLY A 178 29.52 12.63 -18.92
N LYS A 179 30.73 12.10 -18.71
CA LYS A 179 31.25 10.91 -19.40
C LYS A 179 30.75 9.65 -18.71
N GLY A 180 29.52 9.26 -18.99
CA GLY A 180 28.92 8.03 -18.48
C GLY A 180 27.51 7.82 -18.98
N TYR A 181 27.04 6.58 -18.91
CA TYR A 181 25.70 6.18 -19.36
C TYR A 181 24.82 5.74 -18.18
N THR A 182 25.02 6.38 -17.02
CA THR A 182 24.42 5.97 -15.74
C THR A 182 23.11 6.71 -15.50
N VAL A 183 22.08 5.97 -15.12
CA VAL A 183 20.81 6.48 -14.61
C VAL A 183 20.71 6.14 -13.13
N GLU A 184 20.64 7.17 -12.31
CA GLU A 184 20.31 7.08 -10.90
C GLU A 184 18.78 7.17 -10.73
N TYR A 185 18.26 6.51 -9.70
CA TYR A 185 16.83 6.54 -9.44
C TYR A 185 16.50 6.44 -7.96
N ARG A 186 15.30 6.90 -7.63
CA ARG A 186 14.70 6.79 -6.31
C ARG A 186 13.22 6.48 -6.47
N SER A 187 12.71 5.54 -5.69
CA SER A 187 11.28 5.20 -5.63
C SER A 187 10.85 5.18 -4.17
N ALA A 188 9.95 6.06 -3.78
CA ALA A 188 9.53 6.22 -2.38
C ALA A 188 8.04 6.50 -2.24
N SER A 189 7.40 5.87 -1.25
CA SER A 189 6.01 6.20 -0.90
C SER A 189 5.93 7.53 -0.13
N ARG A 190 4.88 8.33 -0.36
CA ARG A 190 4.66 9.59 0.39
C ARG A 190 4.21 9.38 1.84
N VAL A 191 3.55 8.26 2.11
CA VAL A 191 2.95 7.94 3.41
C VAL A 191 3.17 6.48 3.77
N GLY A 192 3.06 6.20 5.07
CA GLY A 192 3.30 4.88 5.62
C GLY A 192 4.77 4.62 5.92
N ASN A 193 5.03 3.52 6.62
CA ASN A 193 6.38 3.10 7.01
C ASN A 193 6.84 1.82 6.30
N PHE A 194 5.92 1.17 5.58
CA PHE A 194 6.10 -0.11 4.94
C PHE A 194 5.15 -0.22 3.75
N ASP A 195 5.66 -0.74 2.63
CA ASP A 195 4.96 -0.83 1.36
C ASP A 195 4.94 -2.25 0.78
N PHE A 196 5.25 -3.29 1.55
CA PHE A 196 5.36 -4.67 1.05
C PHE A 196 6.32 -4.83 -0.14
N ASP A 197 7.40 -4.04 -0.15
CA ASP A 197 8.42 -3.96 -1.19
C ASP A 197 7.86 -3.51 -2.56
N LEU A 198 6.73 -2.81 -2.59
CA LEU A 198 6.13 -2.32 -3.85
C LEU A 198 7.07 -1.41 -4.62
N ASN A 199 7.80 -0.51 -3.94
CA ASN A 199 8.80 0.34 -4.59
C ASN A 199 9.93 -0.50 -5.23
N ARG A 200 10.40 -1.54 -4.54
CA ARG A 200 11.42 -2.46 -5.08
C ARG A 200 10.90 -3.31 -6.25
N LYS A 201 9.66 -3.82 -6.15
CA LYS A 201 9.00 -4.57 -7.23
C LYS A 201 8.81 -3.73 -8.48
N ARG A 202 8.42 -2.46 -8.31
CA ARG A 202 8.30 -1.49 -9.40
C ARG A 202 9.62 -1.31 -10.14
N ILE A 203 10.69 -0.97 -9.43
CA ILE A 203 12.03 -0.82 -10.02
C ILE A 203 12.45 -2.11 -10.73
N LYS A 204 12.19 -3.27 -10.13
CA LYS A 204 12.49 -4.56 -10.76
C LYS A 204 11.72 -4.77 -12.07
N ALA A 205 10.42 -4.46 -12.11
CA ALA A 205 9.60 -4.61 -13.30
C ALA A 205 10.07 -3.68 -14.43
N LEU A 206 10.34 -2.41 -14.12
CA LEU A 206 10.87 -1.45 -15.08
C LEU A 206 12.24 -1.91 -15.62
N ARG A 207 13.13 -2.38 -14.74
CA ARG A 207 14.43 -2.94 -15.15
C ARG A 207 14.29 -4.08 -16.16
N GLN A 208 13.37 -5.01 -15.92
CA GLN A 208 13.17 -6.17 -16.81
C GLN A 208 12.72 -5.76 -18.21
N GLU A 209 11.90 -4.72 -18.34
CA GLU A 209 11.50 -4.19 -19.66
C GLU A 209 12.64 -3.40 -20.32
N LEU A 210 13.41 -2.63 -19.55
CA LEU A 210 14.58 -1.90 -20.06
C LEU A 210 15.71 -2.84 -20.51
N GLU A 211 15.89 -3.98 -19.85
CA GLU A 211 16.85 -5.01 -20.27
C GLU A 211 16.56 -5.55 -21.67
N LYS A 212 15.28 -5.62 -22.06
CA LYS A 212 14.89 -5.99 -23.43
C LYS A 212 15.31 -4.94 -24.46
N LYS A 213 15.42 -3.67 -24.04
CA LYS A 213 15.94 -2.56 -24.87
C LYS A 213 17.48 -2.48 -24.86
N GLY A 214 18.16 -3.32 -24.07
CA GLY A 214 19.63 -3.41 -24.01
C GLY A 214 20.27 -2.65 -22.86
N TRP A 215 19.47 -2.22 -21.87
CA TRP A 215 19.99 -1.66 -20.62
C TRP A 215 20.54 -2.77 -19.72
N ALA A 216 21.37 -2.41 -18.75
CA ALA A 216 21.82 -3.33 -17.71
C ALA A 216 21.83 -2.65 -16.34
N SER A 217 21.65 -3.44 -15.28
CA SER A 217 22.01 -2.99 -13.93
C SER A 217 23.53 -2.95 -13.81
N GLN A 218 24.08 -1.94 -13.15
CA GLN A 218 25.48 -1.99 -12.76
C GLN A 218 25.65 -3.05 -11.66
N ASP A 219 26.68 -3.88 -11.78
CA ASP A 219 27.01 -4.85 -10.75
C ASP A 219 27.46 -4.11 -9.49
N THR A 220 26.87 -4.46 -8.35
CA THR A 220 27.45 -4.16 -7.05
C THR A 220 28.71 -4.99 -6.90
N ILE A 221 29.88 -4.35 -7.06
CA ILE A 221 31.20 -4.93 -6.76
C ILE A 221 31.24 -5.42 -5.31
#